data_AF-A0A953UQW3-F1
#
_entry.id   AF-A0A953UQW3-F1
#
_cell.length_a   1.000
_cell.length_b   1.000
_cell.length_c   1.000
_cell.angle_alpha   90.00
_cell.angle_beta   90.00
_cell.angle_gamma   90.00
#
_symmetry.space_group_name_H-M   'P 1'
#
loop_
_entity.id
_entity.type
_entity.pdbx_description
1 polymer ?
#
loop_
_entity_poly.entity_id
_entity_poly.type
_entity_poly.pdbx_seq_one_letter_code
_entity_poly.pdbx_strand_id
1 'polypeptide(L)'
;MMVFKPIVLVAGLAFATAVSAQFDPQGSQVTSYFPQVADGGSASQHWITSLTFVNPNATLSVTGTVNFYANNGSALALDFGAGPVTSFPIAIPPQGTVVFTTIGAPESVAIGWAVATSNLPVQGVVQYRYSVNGVPQQGVSALATEASALFRSPASSTTGVAIANPSLSALGVKIAALDPSGVTVTSNTVTLGPLGHGSFTLSQVLTGLPANFRGTVIVSTTAPNTYAVAWTLSTDLGVLASYPPSALNWPISQYERISKVWQKVLGVAAANYPLGTAPRLVIDPSVGQINSFASTSLNEVHIFMNMAELISDSESELAFVLGHELGHIIQTASGGLQFSSNTERDADGYGLQLALGAGYDPYGGGGALAKLAMASSTPTLINPGFDNIQANLGTDPHSSFLDRLGVIFQSLQSVCLLPQNQALCGMYKATVHSHFPLNAPL
;
A
#
# COMPACT_ATOMS: atom_id res chain seq x y z
N MET A 1 -64.65 12.97 -13.77
CA MET A 1 -63.77 13.47 -12.69
C MET A 1 -62.53 12.58 -12.68
N MET A 2 -61.52 12.93 -13.47
CA MET A 2 -60.26 12.18 -13.56
C MET A 2 -59.35 12.64 -12.43
N VAL A 3 -59.01 11.72 -11.52
CA VAL A 3 -58.08 11.98 -10.42
C VAL A 3 -56.68 11.66 -10.92
N PHE A 4 -55.88 12.69 -11.17
CA PHE A 4 -54.44 12.56 -11.39
C PHE A 4 -53.77 12.14 -10.08
N LYS A 5 -53.09 10.98 -10.09
CA LYS A 5 -52.14 10.61 -9.02
C LYS A 5 -50.85 11.43 -9.22
N PRO A 6 -50.27 12.02 -8.16
CA PRO A 6 -49.01 12.72 -8.28
C PRO A 6 -47.88 11.71 -8.53
N ILE A 7 -47.07 11.99 -9.55
CA ILE A 7 -45.78 11.36 -9.78
C ILE A 7 -44.86 11.81 -8.63
N VAL A 8 -44.41 10.87 -7.82
CA VAL A 8 -43.33 11.12 -6.85
C VAL A 8 -42.05 11.27 -7.67
N LEU A 9 -41.61 12.51 -7.88
CA LEU A 9 -40.25 12.80 -8.32
C LEU A 9 -39.31 12.31 -7.21
N VAL A 10 -38.56 11.24 -7.46
CA VAL A 10 -37.39 10.91 -6.67
C VAL A 10 -36.41 12.06 -6.85
N ALA A 11 -36.25 12.87 -5.80
CA ALA A 11 -35.27 13.93 -5.78
C ALA A 11 -33.89 13.32 -6.02
N GLY A 12 -33.26 13.68 -7.15
CA GLY A 12 -31.89 13.31 -7.45
C GLY A 12 -31.00 13.79 -6.31
N LEU A 13 -30.30 12.86 -5.67
CA LEU A 13 -29.16 13.17 -4.83
C LEU A 13 -28.15 13.92 -5.70
N ALA A 14 -28.08 15.23 -5.52
CA ALA A 14 -27.03 16.05 -6.09
C ALA A 14 -25.71 15.70 -5.37
N PHE A 15 -25.03 14.65 -5.83
CA PHE A 15 -23.63 14.40 -5.52
C PHE A 15 -22.80 15.42 -6.32
N ALA A 16 -22.58 16.61 -5.74
CA ALA A 16 -21.74 17.64 -6.32
C ALA A 16 -20.42 17.79 -5.53
N THR A 17 -19.69 16.70 -5.40
CA THR A 17 -18.24 16.76 -5.41
C THR A 17 -17.80 16.01 -6.65
N ALA A 18 -17.27 16.74 -7.65
CA ALA A 18 -16.67 16.10 -8.81
C ALA A 18 -15.55 15.19 -8.31
N VAL A 19 -15.82 13.88 -8.25
CA VAL A 19 -14.80 12.89 -7.90
C VAL A 19 -13.78 12.96 -9.01
N SER A 20 -12.59 13.44 -8.66
CA SER A 20 -11.43 13.46 -9.51
C SER A 20 -10.62 12.21 -9.21
N ALA A 21 -9.98 11.64 -10.23
CA ALA A 21 -9.05 10.53 -10.06
C ALA A 21 -7.99 10.91 -9.01
N GLN A 22 -7.86 10.11 -7.96
CA GLN A 22 -6.90 10.36 -6.89
C GLN A 22 -5.52 9.82 -7.27
N PHE A 23 -4.64 10.71 -7.72
CA PHE A 23 -3.23 10.40 -7.99
C PHE A 23 -2.38 10.66 -6.76
N ASP A 24 -1.61 9.65 -6.35
CA ASP A 24 -0.76 9.75 -5.17
C ASP A 24 0.70 9.96 -5.58
N PRO A 25 1.44 10.86 -4.91
CA PRO A 25 2.87 10.96 -5.06
C PRO A 25 3.58 9.62 -4.78
N GLN A 26 4.73 9.40 -5.43
CA GLN A 26 5.58 8.25 -5.14
C GLN A 26 5.91 8.17 -3.63
N GLY A 27 5.88 6.96 -3.08
CA GLY A 27 6.12 6.71 -1.66
C GLY A 27 4.90 6.94 -0.76
N SER A 28 3.75 7.32 -1.30
CA SER A 28 2.50 7.38 -0.53
C SER A 28 1.98 5.96 -0.26
N GLN A 29 1.82 5.61 1.02
CA GLN A 29 1.47 4.27 1.46
C GLN A 29 0.40 4.28 2.55
N VAL A 30 -0.35 3.18 2.66
CA VAL A 30 -1.29 2.96 3.78
C VAL A 30 -0.62 2.29 4.97
N THR A 31 0.54 1.68 4.74
CA THR A 31 1.46 1.22 5.79
C THR A 31 2.82 1.83 5.49
N SER A 32 3.26 2.75 6.34
CA SER A 32 4.52 3.46 6.22
C SER A 32 5.46 3.01 7.33
N TYR A 33 6.63 2.50 6.95
CA TYR A 33 7.63 2.05 7.91
C TYR A 33 8.72 3.11 8.10
N PHE A 34 9.08 3.33 9.36
CA PHE A 34 10.23 4.13 9.77
C PHE A 34 11.21 3.20 10.49
N PRO A 35 12.11 2.52 9.75
CA PRO A 35 13.08 1.54 10.28
C PRO A 35 13.95 2.01 11.43
N GLN A 36 14.00 3.31 11.74
CA GLN A 36 14.72 3.87 12.88
C GLN A 36 13.85 4.95 13.56
N VAL A 37 13.90 5.02 14.87
CA VAL A 37 13.57 6.19 15.69
C VAL A 37 14.61 6.33 16.79
N ALA A 38 14.96 7.58 17.14
CA ALA A 38 15.91 7.87 18.20
C ALA A 38 15.47 9.10 18.99
N ASP A 39 15.41 9.00 20.32
CA ASP A 39 14.95 10.08 21.18
C ASP A 39 15.74 10.15 22.49
N GLY A 40 15.98 11.37 22.97
CA GLY A 40 16.65 11.61 24.25
C GLY A 40 18.16 11.45 24.20
N GLY A 41 18.76 11.21 25.36
CA GLY A 41 20.20 11.19 25.59
C GLY A 41 20.65 12.25 26.60
N SER A 42 21.93 12.21 26.96
CA SER A 42 22.50 13.19 27.90
C SER A 42 22.57 14.58 27.28
N ALA A 43 22.79 15.61 28.11
CA ALA A 43 23.05 16.96 27.61
C ALA A 43 24.23 17.03 26.61
N SER A 44 25.19 16.10 26.70
CA SER A 44 26.34 16.04 25.80
C SER A 44 26.01 15.44 24.42
N GLN A 45 24.96 14.64 24.31
CA GLN A 45 24.51 13.97 23.08
C GLN A 45 23.00 13.72 23.16
N HIS A 46 22.22 14.51 22.43
CA HIS A 46 20.77 14.52 22.55
C HIS A 46 20.09 14.42 21.18
N TRP A 47 19.09 13.56 21.09
CA TRP A 47 18.31 13.29 19.88
C TRP A 47 16.86 13.73 20.04
N ILE A 48 16.33 14.33 18.98
CA ILE A 48 14.90 14.61 18.81
C ILE A 48 14.45 14.04 17.47
N THR A 49 13.29 13.41 17.45
CA THR A 49 12.64 12.87 16.26
C THR A 49 11.39 13.68 15.93
N SER A 50 11.27 14.10 14.68
CA SER A 50 10.04 14.68 14.11
C SER A 50 9.48 13.76 13.04
N LEU A 51 8.22 13.37 13.17
CA LEU A 51 7.47 12.63 12.17
C LEU A 51 6.49 13.56 11.48
N THR A 52 6.59 13.66 10.16
CA THR A 52 5.73 14.48 9.31
C THR A 52 4.93 13.57 8.40
N PHE A 53 3.61 13.79 8.36
CA PHE A 53 2.71 13.07 7.47
C PHE A 53 1.95 14.05 6.59
N VAL A 54 1.91 13.76 5.28
CA VAL A 54 1.21 14.55 4.27
C VAL A 54 0.11 13.71 3.67
N ASN A 55 -1.10 14.25 3.65
CA ASN A 55 -2.24 13.64 2.97
C ASN A 55 -2.31 14.17 1.53
N PRO A 56 -1.97 13.37 0.51
CA PRO A 56 -2.09 13.78 -0.89
C PRO A 56 -3.53 13.77 -1.40
N ASN A 57 -4.49 13.25 -0.62
CA ASN A 57 -5.88 13.15 -1.06
C ASN A 57 -6.52 14.54 -1.16
N ALA A 58 -7.14 14.81 -2.31
CA ALA A 58 -7.71 16.12 -2.60
C ALA A 58 -8.97 16.43 -1.79
N THR A 59 -9.73 15.42 -1.36
CA THR A 59 -11.08 15.59 -0.81
C THR A 59 -11.34 14.85 0.50
N LEU A 60 -10.65 13.74 0.75
CA LEU A 60 -10.85 12.88 1.91
C LEU A 60 -9.78 13.11 2.98
N SER A 61 -10.22 13.20 4.24
CA SER A 61 -9.33 13.20 5.39
C SER A 61 -8.74 11.81 5.60
N VAL A 62 -7.45 11.75 5.90
CA VAL A 62 -6.80 10.51 6.35
C VAL A 62 -6.94 10.40 7.87
N THR A 63 -7.24 9.20 8.34
CA THR A 63 -7.05 8.78 9.73
C THR A 63 -6.14 7.56 9.82
N GLY A 64 -5.48 7.37 10.96
CA GLY A 64 -4.55 6.28 11.14
C GLY A 64 -3.99 6.19 12.54
N THR A 65 -2.98 5.35 12.72
CA THR A 65 -2.28 5.16 13.99
C THR A 65 -0.79 4.94 13.73
N VAL A 66 0.04 5.57 14.55
CA VAL A 66 1.48 5.33 14.60
C VAL A 66 1.77 4.47 15.83
N ASN A 67 2.53 3.40 15.66
CA ASN A 67 2.99 2.50 16.73
C ASN A 67 4.51 2.50 16.80
N PHE A 68 5.07 2.43 18.01
CA PHE A 68 6.50 2.44 18.26
C PHE A 68 6.96 1.15 18.94
N TYR A 69 8.08 0.62 18.46
CA TYR A 69 8.63 -0.65 18.92
C TYR A 69 10.12 -0.51 19.23
N ALA A 70 10.55 -1.05 20.36
CA ALA A 70 11.93 -1.07 20.80
C ALA A 70 12.71 -2.19 20.09
N ASN A 71 14.04 -2.24 20.27
CA ASN A 71 14.92 -3.22 19.63
C ASN A 71 14.49 -4.69 19.83
N ASN A 72 13.93 -5.02 21.00
CA ASN A 72 13.45 -6.37 21.33
C ASN A 72 12.00 -6.65 20.85
N GLY A 73 11.35 -5.69 20.19
CA GLY A 73 9.97 -5.78 19.73
C GLY A 73 8.91 -5.41 20.76
N SER A 74 9.28 -5.06 22.00
CA SER A 74 8.32 -4.50 22.96
C SER A 74 7.91 -3.09 22.57
N ALA A 75 6.79 -2.60 23.09
CA ALA A 75 6.37 -1.22 22.87
C ALA A 75 7.43 -0.20 23.34
N LEU A 76 7.71 0.82 22.53
CA LEU A 76 8.65 1.90 22.86
C LEU A 76 7.88 3.16 23.22
N ALA A 77 8.05 3.66 24.45
CA ALA A 77 7.38 4.87 24.89
C ALA A 77 8.20 6.11 24.53
N LEU A 78 7.59 7.06 23.81
CA LEU A 78 8.16 8.35 23.42
C LEU A 78 7.24 9.49 23.86
N ASP A 79 7.81 10.63 24.24
CA ASP A 79 7.04 11.79 24.69
C ASP A 79 7.01 12.90 23.63
N PHE A 80 5.81 13.29 23.22
CA PHE A 80 5.53 14.34 22.24
C PHE A 80 4.99 15.64 22.88
N GLY A 81 5.16 15.80 24.20
CA GLY A 81 4.75 16.96 24.99
C GLY A 81 3.51 16.75 25.86
N ALA A 82 2.90 15.56 25.81
CA ALA A 82 1.70 15.21 26.59
C ALA A 82 1.92 13.97 27.49
N GLY A 83 3.18 13.60 27.72
CA GLY A 83 3.57 12.39 28.41
C GLY A 83 3.94 11.26 27.45
N PRO A 84 4.63 10.23 27.95
CA PRO A 84 5.13 9.13 27.14
C PRO A 84 3.99 8.24 26.61
N VAL A 85 4.01 7.98 25.31
CA VAL A 85 3.04 7.12 24.61
C VAL A 85 3.77 6.10 23.73
N THR A 86 3.17 4.91 23.56
CA THR A 86 3.69 3.85 22.67
C THR A 86 3.00 3.84 21.30
N SER A 87 1.93 4.62 21.17
CA SER A 87 1.17 4.81 19.95
C SER A 87 0.36 6.10 20.02
N PHE A 88 0.05 6.71 18.88
CA PHE A 88 -0.90 7.81 18.81
C PHE A 88 -1.70 7.79 17.51
N PRO A 89 -2.95 8.33 17.51
CA PRO A 89 -3.74 8.46 16.30
C PRO A 89 -3.24 9.62 15.44
N ILE A 90 -3.38 9.49 14.13
CA ILE A 90 -3.19 10.59 13.17
C ILE A 90 -4.53 10.93 12.53
N ALA A 91 -4.76 12.22 12.32
CA ALA A 91 -5.87 12.75 11.54
C ALA A 91 -5.32 13.89 10.68
N ILE A 92 -5.36 13.72 9.36
CA ILE A 92 -4.74 14.62 8.41
C ILE A 92 -5.84 15.13 7.47
N PRO A 93 -6.16 16.44 7.49
CA PRO A 93 -7.13 17.02 6.55
C PRO A 93 -6.74 16.74 5.09
N PRO A 94 -7.68 16.85 4.13
CA PRO A 94 -7.37 16.77 2.71
C PRO A 94 -6.27 17.78 2.34
N GLN A 95 -5.26 17.36 1.58
CA GLN A 95 -4.07 18.15 1.24
C GLN A 95 -3.31 18.73 2.46
N GLY A 96 -3.59 18.21 3.65
CA GLY A 96 -3.04 18.68 4.91
C GLY A 96 -1.69 18.05 5.25
N THR A 97 -1.03 18.65 6.24
CA THR A 97 0.20 18.14 6.83
C THR A 97 0.09 18.20 8.34
N VAL A 98 0.57 17.14 9.02
CA VAL A 98 0.71 17.11 10.48
C VAL A 98 2.14 16.75 10.85
N VAL A 99 2.62 17.30 11.96
CA VAL A 99 3.99 17.09 12.46
C VAL A 99 3.94 16.75 13.94
N PHE A 100 4.61 15.67 14.33
CA PHE A 100 4.76 15.22 15.71
C PHE A 100 6.24 15.22 16.07
N THR A 101 6.63 16.02 17.05
CA THR A 101 8.04 16.15 17.46
C THR A 101 8.19 15.70 18.90
N THR A 102 9.13 14.79 19.14
CA THR A 102 9.45 14.35 20.50
C THR A 102 10.13 15.47 21.28
N ILE A 103 9.99 15.44 22.61
CA ILE A 103 10.69 16.40 23.48
C ILE A 103 12.09 15.93 23.88
N GLY A 104 12.50 14.71 23.52
CA GLY A 104 13.79 14.15 23.93
C GLY A 104 13.86 13.91 25.43
N ALA A 105 12.77 13.45 26.04
CA ALA A 105 12.66 13.28 27.49
C ALA A 105 13.61 12.24 28.11
N PRO A 106 13.88 11.07 27.48
CA PRO A 106 14.73 10.05 28.09
C PRO A 106 16.18 10.52 28.33
N GLU A 107 16.75 10.24 29.50
CA GLU A 107 18.15 10.56 29.81
C GLU A 107 19.16 9.70 29.03
N SER A 108 18.75 8.47 28.67
CA SER A 108 19.45 7.59 27.74
C SER A 108 18.77 7.62 26.38
N VAL A 109 19.54 7.49 25.29
CA VAL A 109 18.95 7.44 23.95
C VAL A 109 18.03 6.22 23.83
N ALA A 110 16.74 6.48 23.66
CA ALA A 110 15.74 5.49 23.30
C ALA A 110 15.84 5.20 21.81
N ILE A 111 15.94 3.91 21.44
CA ILE A 111 16.13 3.46 20.05
C ILE A 111 15.09 2.39 19.71
N GLY A 112 14.54 2.49 18.52
CA GLY A 112 13.60 1.51 17.98
C GLY A 112 13.20 1.84 16.56
N TRP A 113 11.96 1.50 16.19
CA TRP A 113 11.36 1.77 14.89
C TRP A 113 9.87 2.10 15.04
N ALA A 114 9.25 2.59 13.97
CA ALA A 114 7.83 2.94 13.98
C ALA A 114 7.10 2.44 12.73
N VAL A 115 5.80 2.22 12.89
CA VAL A 115 4.87 1.87 11.80
C VAL A 115 3.67 2.80 11.87
N ALA A 116 3.36 3.46 10.76
CA ALA A 116 2.12 4.21 10.60
C ALA A 116 1.18 3.45 9.67
N THR A 117 -0.04 3.15 10.14
CA THR A 117 -1.11 2.56 9.32
C THR A 117 -2.24 3.56 9.15
N SER A 118 -2.77 3.72 7.94
CA SER A 118 -3.80 4.71 7.61
C SER A 118 -4.91 4.14 6.73
N ASN A 119 -6.08 4.79 6.75
CA ASN A 119 -7.23 4.43 5.92
C ASN A 119 -7.13 4.90 4.46
N LEU A 120 -6.12 5.70 4.13
CA LEU A 120 -5.81 6.22 2.79
C LEU A 120 -4.29 6.44 2.68
N PRO A 121 -3.69 6.42 1.48
CA PRO A 121 -2.25 6.61 1.31
C PRO A 121 -1.76 7.94 1.88
N VAL A 122 -0.63 7.91 2.59
CA VAL A 122 0.06 9.09 3.12
C VAL A 122 1.53 9.07 2.74
N GLN A 123 2.12 10.25 2.54
CA GLN A 123 3.57 10.36 2.55
C GLN A 123 4.05 10.56 3.98
N GLY A 124 5.03 9.74 4.40
CA GLY A 124 5.66 9.83 5.70
C GLY A 124 7.13 10.25 5.59
N VAL A 125 7.55 11.19 6.43
CA VAL A 125 8.96 11.61 6.55
C VAL A 125 9.35 11.65 8.01
N VAL A 126 10.50 11.07 8.34
CA VAL A 126 11.14 11.29 9.64
C VAL A 126 12.28 12.28 9.49
N GLN A 127 12.47 13.13 10.50
CA GLN A 127 13.62 14.01 10.64
C GLN A 127 14.24 13.83 12.01
N TYR A 128 15.55 13.70 12.06
CA TYR A 128 16.31 13.66 13.30
C TYR A 128 17.06 14.95 13.48
N ARG A 129 17.11 15.43 14.72
CA ARG A 129 18.00 16.50 15.14
C ARG A 129 18.92 15.99 16.24
N TYR A 130 20.21 16.03 15.95
CA TYR A 130 21.27 15.74 16.91
C TYR A 130 21.82 17.04 17.49
N SER A 131 21.91 17.12 18.82
CA SER A 131 22.43 18.27 19.53
C SER A 131 23.53 17.87 20.51
N VAL A 132 24.52 18.74 20.66
CA VAL A 132 25.62 18.60 21.63
C VAL A 132 25.58 19.83 22.53
N ASN A 133 25.45 19.63 23.84
CA ASN A 133 25.33 20.71 24.84
C ASN A 133 24.24 21.73 24.48
N GLY A 134 23.09 21.24 23.98
CA GLY A 134 21.96 22.08 23.58
C GLY A 134 22.10 22.78 22.23
N VAL A 135 23.23 22.63 21.53
CA VAL A 135 23.46 23.22 20.20
C VAL A 135 23.21 22.17 19.11
N PRO A 136 22.25 22.39 18.19
CA PRO A 136 22.05 21.50 17.04
C PRO A 136 23.33 21.40 16.20
N GLN A 137 23.78 20.17 15.95
CA GLN A 137 24.99 19.90 15.17
C GLN A 137 24.66 19.30 13.81
N GLN A 138 23.72 18.37 13.77
CA GLN A 138 23.44 17.57 12.58
C GLN A 138 21.95 17.25 12.51
N GLY A 139 21.49 17.01 11.29
CA GLY A 139 20.17 16.46 11.04
C GLY A 139 20.16 15.61 9.79
N VAL A 140 19.25 14.65 9.75
CA VAL A 140 18.99 13.84 8.57
C VAL A 140 17.50 13.56 8.48
N SER A 141 16.99 13.55 7.26
CA SER A 141 15.62 13.16 6.98
C SER A 141 15.60 11.89 6.16
N ALA A 142 14.60 11.03 6.37
CA ALA A 142 14.37 9.85 5.55
C ALA A 142 12.87 9.73 5.24
N LEU A 143 12.55 9.33 4.00
CA LEU A 143 11.20 8.97 3.61
C LEU A 143 10.86 7.60 4.19
N ALA A 144 9.60 7.41 4.59
CA ALA A 144 9.09 6.09 4.92
C ALA A 144 9.35 5.07 3.80
N THR A 145 9.44 3.80 4.18
CA THR A 145 9.67 2.70 3.24
C THR A 145 8.57 1.65 3.32
N GLU A 146 8.60 0.71 2.39
CA GLU A 146 7.73 -0.48 2.31
C GLU A 146 8.52 -1.71 2.77
N ALA A 147 7.83 -2.80 3.11
CA ALA A 147 8.52 -4.04 3.39
C ALA A 147 8.96 -4.71 2.09
N SER A 148 10.18 -5.28 2.09
CA SER A 148 10.75 -5.96 0.94
C SER A 148 11.58 -7.16 1.35
N ALA A 149 11.70 -8.12 0.45
CA ALA A 149 12.58 -9.27 0.63
C ALA A 149 14.06 -8.91 0.39
N LEU A 150 14.33 -7.80 -0.32
CA LEU A 150 15.69 -7.35 -0.62
C LEU A 150 15.76 -5.83 -0.77
N PHE A 151 16.83 -5.25 -0.22
CA PHE A 151 17.25 -3.87 -0.39
C PHE A 151 18.69 -3.82 -0.92
N ARG A 152 19.00 -2.84 -1.79
CA ARG A 152 20.32 -2.66 -2.37
C ARG A 152 20.73 -1.20 -2.46
N SER A 153 21.81 -0.82 -1.79
CA SER A 153 22.32 0.56 -1.83
C SER A 153 23.85 0.64 -1.91
N PRO A 154 24.40 1.78 -2.36
CA PRO A 154 25.83 2.05 -2.23
C PRO A 154 26.27 1.97 -0.77
N ALA A 155 27.53 1.57 -0.56
CA ALA A 155 28.05 1.36 0.77
C ALA A 155 29.55 1.67 0.92
N SER A 156 29.89 2.16 2.09
CA SER A 156 31.23 2.20 2.66
C SER A 156 31.26 1.40 3.96
N SER A 157 32.45 1.21 4.56
CA SER A 157 32.56 0.51 5.84
C SER A 157 31.77 1.17 6.99
N THR A 158 31.48 2.46 6.88
CA THR A 158 30.75 3.22 7.91
C THR A 158 29.28 3.44 7.58
N THR A 159 28.78 2.97 6.43
CA THR A 159 27.37 3.05 6.09
C THR A 159 26.51 2.52 7.23
N GLY A 160 25.59 3.36 7.70
CA GLY A 160 24.61 3.00 8.71
C GLY A 160 23.50 2.17 8.08
N VAL A 161 23.02 1.16 8.79
CA VAL A 161 21.91 0.30 8.41
C VAL A 161 20.97 0.17 9.58
N ALA A 162 19.70 0.41 9.35
CA ALA A 162 18.62 0.11 10.30
C ALA A 162 17.68 -0.91 9.64
N ILE A 163 17.35 -1.98 10.37
CA ILE A 163 16.47 -3.06 9.93
C ILE A 163 15.42 -3.33 11.00
N ALA A 164 14.19 -3.61 10.58
CA ALA A 164 13.17 -4.12 11.49
C ALA A 164 12.39 -5.27 10.87
N ASN A 165 11.80 -6.08 11.75
CA ASN A 165 10.94 -7.19 11.41
C ASN A 165 9.48 -6.77 11.55
N PRO A 166 8.73 -6.58 10.45
CA PRO A 166 7.32 -6.19 10.52
C PRO A 166 6.39 -7.32 10.98
N SER A 167 6.89 -8.55 11.17
CA SER A 167 6.08 -9.73 11.49
C SER A 167 6.10 -10.12 12.97
N LEU A 168 5.13 -10.94 13.37
CA LEU A 168 5.02 -11.54 14.71
C LEU A 168 5.84 -12.83 14.87
N SER A 169 6.59 -13.24 13.85
CA SER A 169 7.49 -14.40 13.90
C SER A 169 8.93 -13.93 13.83
N ALA A 170 9.89 -14.72 14.31
CA ALA A 170 11.31 -14.37 14.17
C ALA A 170 11.73 -14.34 12.69
N LEU A 171 12.63 -13.41 12.34
CA LEU A 171 13.08 -13.18 10.97
C LEU A 171 14.61 -13.16 10.90
N GLY A 172 15.18 -13.95 9.99
CA GLY A 172 16.61 -13.86 9.65
C GLY A 172 16.83 -12.90 8.48
N VAL A 173 17.69 -11.90 8.69
CA VAL A 173 18.07 -10.89 7.69
C VAL A 173 19.56 -11.02 7.38
N LYS A 174 19.88 -11.39 6.14
CA LYS A 174 21.26 -11.45 5.64
C LYS A 174 21.71 -10.07 5.17
N ILE A 175 22.92 -9.70 5.56
CA ILE A 175 23.60 -8.46 5.19
C ILE A 175 24.87 -8.87 4.47
N ALA A 176 25.05 -8.44 3.23
CA ALA A 176 26.21 -8.77 2.41
C ALA A 176 26.83 -7.50 1.83
N ALA A 177 28.15 -7.40 1.92
CA ALA A 177 28.93 -6.36 1.27
C ALA A 177 29.56 -6.92 -0.01
N LEU A 178 29.28 -6.28 -1.14
CA LEU A 178 29.85 -6.62 -2.45
C LEU A 178 30.84 -5.53 -2.86
N ASP A 179 31.99 -5.94 -3.40
CA ASP A 179 32.98 -5.01 -3.95
C ASP A 179 32.49 -4.37 -5.27
N PRO A 180 33.25 -3.43 -5.87
CA PRO A 180 32.85 -2.79 -7.13
C PRO A 180 32.74 -3.72 -8.33
N SER A 181 33.31 -4.93 -8.27
CA SER A 181 33.18 -5.98 -9.29
C SER A 181 31.96 -6.87 -9.07
N GLY A 182 31.19 -6.65 -7.99
CA GLY A 182 30.02 -7.42 -7.63
C GLY A 182 30.33 -8.70 -6.86
N VAL A 183 31.57 -8.90 -6.41
CA VAL A 183 31.96 -10.08 -5.63
C VAL A 183 31.65 -9.83 -4.15
N THR A 184 31.02 -10.80 -3.48
CA THR A 184 30.76 -10.70 -2.04
C THR A 184 32.07 -10.75 -1.28
N VAL A 185 32.40 -9.67 -0.56
CA VAL A 185 33.58 -9.57 0.32
C VAL A 185 33.33 -10.32 1.62
N THR A 186 32.18 -10.06 2.24
CA THR A 186 31.76 -10.69 3.49
C THR A 186 30.25 -10.54 3.67
N SER A 187 29.66 -11.41 4.47
CA SER A 187 28.25 -11.35 4.83
C SER A 187 28.01 -11.90 6.23
N ASN A 188 26.95 -11.41 6.87
CA ASN A 188 26.48 -11.90 8.16
C ASN A 188 24.95 -12.01 8.15
N THR A 189 24.38 -12.84 9.02
CA THR A 189 22.91 -12.92 9.21
C THR A 189 22.56 -12.42 10.61
N VAL A 190 21.67 -11.45 10.67
CA VAL A 190 21.09 -10.92 11.92
C VAL A 190 19.71 -11.55 12.11
N THR A 191 19.47 -12.12 13.28
CA THR A 191 18.14 -12.63 13.66
C THR A 191 17.41 -11.56 14.46
N LEU A 192 16.23 -11.17 13.98
CA LEU A 192 15.31 -10.27 14.68
C LEU A 192 14.17 -11.10 15.28
N GLY A 193 13.84 -10.85 16.55
CA GLY A 193 12.63 -11.38 17.16
C GLY A 193 11.36 -10.80 16.52
N PRO A 194 10.17 -11.28 16.92
CA PRO A 194 8.89 -10.66 16.56
C PRO A 194 8.92 -9.15 16.80
N LEU A 195 8.58 -8.34 15.79
CA LEU A 195 8.62 -6.87 15.87
C LEU A 195 10.00 -6.28 16.24
N GLY A 196 11.06 -7.08 16.19
CA GLY A 196 12.41 -6.70 16.60
C GLY A 196 13.07 -5.75 15.62
N HIS A 197 14.07 -5.01 16.12
CA HIS A 197 14.80 -3.99 15.37
C HIS A 197 16.29 -4.02 15.69
N GLY A 198 17.12 -3.69 14.70
CA GLY A 198 18.56 -3.55 14.85
C GLY A 198 19.10 -2.41 13.98
N SER A 199 20.04 -1.65 14.54
CA SER A 199 20.73 -0.55 13.86
C SER A 199 22.23 -0.60 14.14
N PHE A 200 23.06 -0.48 13.10
CA PHE A 200 24.53 -0.64 13.18
C PHE A 200 25.21 -0.02 11.96
N THR A 201 26.53 0.19 12.00
CA THR A 201 27.35 0.41 10.80
C THR A 201 27.78 -0.92 10.17
N LEU A 202 28.09 -0.92 8.88
CA LEU A 202 28.53 -2.15 8.22
C LEU A 202 29.77 -2.79 8.86
N SER A 203 30.75 -1.99 9.28
CA SER A 203 31.94 -2.47 9.99
C SER A 203 31.63 -3.16 11.32
N GLN A 204 30.54 -2.78 12.00
CA GLN A 204 30.13 -3.41 13.26
C GLN A 204 29.53 -4.80 13.04
N VAL A 205 28.76 -4.99 11.95
CA VAL A 205 28.04 -6.24 11.70
C VAL A 205 28.81 -7.21 10.79
N LEU A 206 29.71 -6.70 9.94
CA LEU A 206 30.52 -7.47 9.01
C LEU A 206 32.00 -7.44 9.45
N THR A 207 32.33 -8.24 10.46
CA THR A 207 33.71 -8.37 10.96
C THR A 207 34.62 -8.85 9.83
N GLY A 208 35.58 -8.03 9.39
CA GLY A 208 36.45 -8.31 8.24
C GLY A 208 36.22 -7.42 7.01
N LEU A 209 35.24 -6.52 7.05
CA LEU A 209 35.07 -5.51 6.00
C LEU A 209 36.23 -4.48 6.05
N PRO A 210 36.98 -4.26 4.96
CA PRO A 210 38.08 -3.30 4.94
C PRO A 210 37.63 -1.87 5.30
N ALA A 211 38.45 -1.12 6.05
CA ALA A 211 38.12 0.25 6.47
C ALA A 211 37.98 1.25 5.31
N ASN A 212 38.58 0.94 4.15
CA ASN A 212 38.44 1.71 2.92
C ASN A 212 37.41 1.12 1.96
N PHE A 213 36.58 0.16 2.41
CA PHE A 213 35.58 -0.49 1.56
C PHE A 213 34.71 0.55 0.85
N ARG A 214 34.49 0.32 -0.44
CA ARG A 214 33.54 1.02 -1.29
C ARG A 214 32.89 -0.01 -2.19
N GLY A 215 31.57 -0.05 -2.21
CA GLY A 215 30.84 -1.06 -2.95
C GLY A 215 29.35 -0.96 -2.71
N THR A 216 28.71 -2.11 -2.57
CA THR A 216 27.25 -2.25 -2.40
C THR A 216 26.95 -3.01 -1.13
N VAL A 217 25.91 -2.60 -0.40
CA VAL A 217 25.27 -3.44 0.60
C VAL A 217 24.00 -4.05 0.03
N ILE A 218 23.81 -5.36 0.28
CA ILE A 218 22.54 -6.04 0.10
C ILE A 218 22.01 -6.42 1.48
N VAL A 219 20.77 -6.03 1.77
CA VAL A 219 20.01 -6.50 2.93
C VAL A 219 18.88 -7.36 2.41
N SER A 220 18.82 -8.63 2.77
CA SER A 220 17.79 -9.55 2.26
C SER A 220 17.26 -10.47 3.34
N THR A 221 15.99 -10.87 3.25
CA THR A 221 15.46 -11.93 4.10
C THR A 221 16.06 -13.29 3.72
N THR A 222 16.09 -14.22 4.68
CA THR A 222 16.72 -15.54 4.51
C THR A 222 15.73 -16.65 4.14
N ALA A 223 14.43 -16.41 4.32
CA ALA A 223 13.36 -17.33 4.00
C ALA A 223 12.48 -16.76 2.87
N PRO A 224 11.95 -17.61 1.97
CA PRO A 224 11.01 -17.16 0.94
C PRO A 224 9.75 -16.58 1.57
N ASN A 225 9.09 -15.67 0.86
CA ASN A 225 7.83 -15.02 1.28
C ASN A 225 7.91 -14.35 2.67
N THR A 226 9.10 -13.87 3.03
CA THR A 226 9.30 -13.04 4.23
C THR A 226 9.86 -11.68 3.83
N TYR A 227 9.46 -10.65 4.57
CA TYR A 227 9.77 -9.27 4.28
C TYR A 227 10.41 -8.61 5.50
N ALA A 228 11.42 -7.78 5.27
CA ALA A 228 12.01 -6.88 6.25
C ALA A 228 11.75 -5.43 5.84
N VAL A 229 11.96 -4.49 6.76
CA VAL A 229 12.03 -3.07 6.42
C VAL A 229 13.44 -2.57 6.70
N ALA A 230 13.98 -1.74 5.82
CA ALA A 230 15.36 -1.29 5.96
C ALA A 230 15.57 0.14 5.48
N TRP A 231 16.48 0.84 6.17
CA TRP A 231 17.10 2.06 5.68
C TRP A 231 18.62 1.91 5.68
N THR A 232 19.25 2.63 4.75
CA THR A 232 20.69 2.77 4.70
C THR A 232 21.08 4.23 4.66
N LEU A 233 22.09 4.59 5.43
CA LEU A 233 22.54 5.96 5.67
C LEU A 233 24.00 6.10 5.24
N SER A 234 24.27 7.06 4.36
CA SER A 234 25.63 7.50 4.09
C SER A 234 26.17 8.29 5.27
N THR A 235 27.40 8.01 5.67
CA THR A 235 28.17 8.80 6.65
C THR A 235 29.52 9.23 6.08
N ASP A 236 29.68 9.14 4.76
CA ASP A 236 30.95 9.36 4.09
C ASP A 236 31.34 10.84 4.12
N LEU A 237 32.63 11.09 4.39
CA LEU A 237 33.25 12.43 4.36
C LEU A 237 32.53 13.48 5.22
N GLY A 238 31.86 13.06 6.30
CA GLY A 238 31.13 13.94 7.21
C GLY A 238 29.75 14.37 6.70
N VAL A 239 29.26 13.79 5.60
CA VAL A 239 27.89 14.01 5.12
C VAL A 239 26.99 12.90 5.66
N LEU A 240 25.94 13.28 6.41
CA LEU A 240 24.85 12.40 6.77
C LEU A 240 23.72 12.55 5.77
N ALA A 241 23.40 11.48 5.04
CA ALA A 241 22.30 11.48 4.09
C ALA A 241 21.67 10.09 4.01
N SER A 242 20.34 10.01 4.09
CA SER A 242 19.63 8.77 3.77
C SER A 242 19.85 8.44 2.31
N TYR A 243 20.20 7.19 2.00
CA TYR A 243 20.07 6.73 0.62
C TYR A 243 18.59 6.65 0.23
N PRO A 244 18.26 6.79 -1.06
CA PRO A 244 16.90 6.59 -1.54
C PRO A 244 16.36 5.20 -1.14
N PRO A 245 15.02 5.02 -1.09
CA PRO A 245 14.41 3.70 -0.97
C PRO A 245 15.02 2.74 -1.99
N SER A 246 15.45 1.58 -1.50
CA SER A 246 16.29 0.62 -2.26
C SER A 246 15.69 -0.78 -2.33
N ALA A 247 14.42 -0.91 -1.97
CA ALA A 247 13.64 -2.13 -2.02
C ALA A 247 13.44 -2.65 -3.46
N LEU A 248 13.06 -3.92 -3.58
CA LEU A 248 12.59 -4.47 -4.85
C LEU A 248 11.30 -3.79 -5.32
N ASN A 249 11.26 -3.42 -6.60
CA ASN A 249 10.00 -3.07 -7.27
C ASN A 249 9.15 -4.31 -7.61
N TRP A 250 9.79 -5.47 -7.71
CA TRP A 250 9.15 -6.78 -7.89
C TRP A 250 10.11 -7.92 -7.48
N PRO A 251 9.64 -8.99 -6.80
CA PRO A 251 8.34 -9.09 -6.15
C PRO A 251 8.20 -8.09 -4.99
N ILE A 252 6.97 -7.62 -4.79
CA ILE A 252 6.59 -6.70 -3.70
C ILE A 252 6.00 -7.48 -2.51
N SER A 253 5.75 -6.77 -1.39
CA SER A 253 4.86 -7.26 -0.34
C SER A 253 3.42 -7.29 -0.85
N GLN A 254 2.92 -8.50 -1.15
CA GLN A 254 1.56 -8.67 -1.66
C GLN A 254 0.51 -8.16 -0.67
N TYR A 255 0.70 -8.45 0.62
CA TYR A 255 -0.16 -7.98 1.68
C TYR A 255 -0.29 -6.44 1.70
N GLU A 256 0.84 -5.73 1.61
CA GLU A 256 0.84 -4.25 1.58
C GLU A 256 0.20 -3.69 0.32
N ARG A 257 0.48 -4.32 -0.83
CA ARG A 257 -0.13 -3.93 -2.11
C ARG A 257 -1.64 -4.06 -2.08
N ILE A 258 -2.15 -5.21 -1.65
CA ILE A 258 -3.58 -5.47 -1.50
C ILE A 258 -4.19 -4.44 -0.55
N SER A 259 -3.57 -4.22 0.61
CA SER A 259 -4.07 -3.28 1.62
C SER A 259 -4.16 -1.86 1.06
N LYS A 260 -3.13 -1.41 0.32
CA LYS A 260 -3.11 -0.08 -0.30
C LYS A 260 -4.22 0.07 -1.33
N VAL A 261 -4.32 -0.87 -2.27
CA VAL A 261 -5.33 -0.83 -3.33
C VAL A 261 -6.73 -0.90 -2.72
N TRP A 262 -6.96 -1.79 -1.76
CA TRP A 262 -8.22 -1.91 -1.03
C TRP A 262 -8.65 -0.59 -0.39
N GLN A 263 -7.77 0.05 0.40
CA GLN A 263 -8.11 1.29 1.08
C GLN A 263 -8.45 2.42 0.11
N LYS A 264 -7.75 2.50 -1.03
CA LYS A 264 -8.07 3.49 -2.08
C LYS A 264 -9.45 3.23 -2.71
N VAL A 265 -9.70 1.99 -3.12
CA VAL A 265 -10.97 1.56 -3.73
C VAL A 265 -12.14 1.72 -2.75
N LEU A 266 -11.95 1.31 -1.49
CA LEU A 266 -12.92 1.48 -0.40
C LEU A 266 -13.19 2.96 -0.10
N GLY A 267 -12.16 3.81 -0.10
CA GLY A 267 -12.30 5.25 0.10
C GLY A 267 -13.20 5.90 -0.96
N VAL A 268 -13.04 5.51 -2.22
CA VAL A 268 -13.93 5.94 -3.31
C VAL A 268 -15.34 5.41 -3.09
N ALA A 269 -15.49 4.13 -2.76
CA ALA A 269 -16.80 3.53 -2.59
C ALA A 269 -17.57 4.17 -1.42
N ALA A 270 -16.92 4.36 -0.27
CA ALA A 270 -17.52 4.98 0.92
C ALA A 270 -17.92 6.44 0.70
N ALA A 271 -17.22 7.16 -0.18
CA ALA A 271 -17.57 8.54 -0.54
C ALA A 271 -18.79 8.65 -1.47
N ASN A 272 -19.10 7.58 -2.23
CA ASN A 272 -20.09 7.63 -3.31
C ASN A 272 -21.31 6.73 -3.10
N TYR A 273 -21.20 5.73 -2.21
CA TYR A 273 -22.23 4.72 -2.00
C TYR A 273 -22.60 4.59 -0.53
N PRO A 274 -23.89 4.32 -0.22
CA PRO A 274 -24.37 4.17 1.14
C PRO A 274 -24.03 2.78 1.72
N LEU A 275 -22.73 2.52 1.93
CA LEU A 275 -22.26 1.23 2.44
C LEU A 275 -22.67 0.94 3.89
N GLY A 276 -23.09 1.95 4.64
CA GLY A 276 -23.33 1.83 6.08
C GLY A 276 -22.03 1.59 6.83
N THR A 277 -21.85 0.39 7.39
CA THR A 277 -20.56 0.00 7.97
C THR A 277 -19.59 -0.33 6.85
N ALA A 278 -18.36 0.21 6.92
CA ALA A 278 -17.35 -0.07 5.89
C ALA A 278 -17.08 -1.58 5.79
N PRO A 279 -17.11 -2.17 4.58
CA PRO A 279 -16.76 -3.56 4.39
C PRO A 279 -15.36 -3.88 4.89
N ARG A 280 -15.16 -5.10 5.38
CA ARG A 280 -13.85 -5.57 5.85
C ARG A 280 -13.14 -6.35 4.74
N LEU A 281 -11.84 -6.11 4.59
CA LEU A 281 -10.98 -6.94 3.77
C LEU A 281 -10.49 -8.15 4.56
N VAL A 282 -10.53 -9.32 3.92
CA VAL A 282 -9.91 -10.55 4.39
C VAL A 282 -8.90 -11.02 3.35
N ILE A 283 -7.63 -11.14 3.76
CA ILE A 283 -6.56 -11.66 2.91
C ILE A 283 -6.27 -13.08 3.34
N ASP A 284 -6.55 -14.04 2.46
CA ASP A 284 -6.38 -15.47 2.74
C ASP A 284 -5.00 -15.95 2.24
N PRO A 285 -4.10 -16.41 3.13
CA PRO A 285 -2.78 -16.92 2.74
C PRO A 285 -2.79 -18.39 2.32
N SER A 286 -3.94 -19.06 2.32
CA SER A 286 -4.05 -20.48 1.96
C SER A 286 -3.68 -20.73 0.50
N VAL A 287 -3.10 -21.90 0.28
CA VAL A 287 -2.68 -22.35 -1.05
C VAL A 287 -3.79 -23.18 -1.70
N GLY A 288 -4.04 -22.98 -2.99
CA GLY A 288 -4.84 -23.90 -3.81
C GLY A 288 -5.80 -23.24 -4.81
N GLN A 289 -6.53 -22.21 -4.42
CA GLN A 289 -7.53 -21.57 -5.30
C GLN A 289 -7.14 -20.13 -5.61
N ILE A 290 -6.97 -19.80 -6.90
CA ILE A 290 -6.83 -18.42 -7.36
C ILE A 290 -8.23 -17.83 -7.33
N ASN A 291 -8.55 -17.04 -6.30
CA ASN A 291 -9.91 -16.56 -6.10
C ASN A 291 -9.97 -15.20 -5.39
N SER A 292 -11.10 -14.54 -5.56
CA SER A 292 -11.56 -13.37 -4.83
C SER A 292 -13.09 -13.46 -4.78
N PHE A 293 -13.71 -13.07 -3.67
CA PHE A 293 -15.16 -13.08 -3.56
C PHE A 293 -15.69 -12.08 -2.53
N ALA A 294 -16.92 -11.62 -2.72
CA ALA A 294 -17.65 -10.84 -1.73
C ALA A 294 -18.58 -11.72 -0.87
N SER A 295 -18.54 -11.52 0.45
CA SER A 295 -19.56 -12.03 1.37
C SER A 295 -20.47 -10.88 1.80
N THR A 296 -21.61 -10.73 1.12
CA THR A 296 -22.54 -9.62 1.37
C THR A 296 -23.24 -9.71 2.73
N SER A 297 -23.45 -10.93 3.26
CA SER A 297 -24.04 -11.14 4.58
C SER A 297 -23.08 -10.82 5.73
N LEU A 298 -21.78 -11.02 5.53
CA LEU A 298 -20.73 -10.68 6.49
C LEU A 298 -20.16 -9.26 6.26
N ASN A 299 -20.52 -8.63 5.15
CA ASN A 299 -19.97 -7.36 4.70
C ASN A 299 -18.43 -7.42 4.55
N GLU A 300 -17.94 -8.46 3.87
CA GLU A 300 -16.52 -8.72 3.69
C GLU A 300 -16.15 -8.91 2.21
N VAL A 301 -14.96 -8.47 1.83
CA VAL A 301 -14.30 -8.82 0.57
C VAL A 301 -13.11 -9.71 0.88
N HIS A 302 -13.06 -10.87 0.26
CA HIS A 302 -12.01 -11.88 0.44
C HIS A 302 -11.13 -11.93 -0.79
N ILE A 303 -9.81 -11.97 -0.61
CA ILE A 303 -8.84 -12.17 -1.69
C ILE A 303 -7.78 -13.16 -1.24
N PHE A 304 -7.47 -14.11 -2.11
CA PHE A 304 -6.42 -15.10 -1.85
C PHE A 304 -5.05 -14.57 -2.28
N MET A 305 -4.00 -14.93 -1.55
CA MET A 305 -2.65 -14.42 -1.82
C MET A 305 -2.17 -14.78 -3.24
N ASN A 306 -2.50 -15.98 -3.73
CA ASN A 306 -2.17 -16.43 -5.09
C ASN A 306 -2.91 -15.66 -6.20
N MET A 307 -4.08 -15.08 -5.92
CA MET A 307 -4.75 -14.15 -6.82
C MET A 307 -3.91 -12.89 -6.97
N ALA A 308 -3.47 -12.31 -5.85
CA ALA A 308 -2.60 -11.14 -5.88
C ALA A 308 -1.25 -11.45 -6.55
N GLU A 309 -0.64 -12.61 -6.28
CA GLU A 309 0.60 -13.03 -6.96
C GLU A 309 0.44 -13.12 -8.49
N LEU A 310 -0.76 -13.41 -9.00
CA LEU A 310 -1.04 -13.47 -10.44
C LEU A 310 -1.18 -12.08 -11.09
N ILE A 311 -1.84 -11.11 -10.42
CA ILE A 311 -2.28 -9.86 -11.06
C ILE A 311 -1.67 -8.57 -10.47
N SER A 312 -0.99 -8.62 -9.33
CA SER A 312 -0.57 -7.42 -8.59
C SER A 312 0.72 -6.76 -9.08
N ASP A 313 1.33 -7.30 -10.15
CA ASP A 313 2.34 -6.59 -10.94
C ASP A 313 1.76 -5.27 -11.48
N SER A 314 0.43 -5.17 -11.57
CA SER A 314 -0.31 -3.93 -11.75
C SER A 314 -1.27 -3.65 -10.58
N GLU A 315 -1.11 -2.51 -9.91
CA GLU A 315 -2.11 -2.05 -8.93
C GLU A 315 -3.49 -1.86 -9.57
N SER A 316 -3.55 -1.55 -10.88
CA SER A 316 -4.80 -1.31 -11.60
C SER A 316 -5.60 -2.58 -11.87
N GLU A 317 -4.92 -3.70 -12.13
CA GLU A 317 -5.57 -5.02 -12.27
C GLU A 317 -6.14 -5.47 -10.92
N LEU A 318 -5.34 -5.31 -9.85
CA LEU A 318 -5.78 -5.59 -8.48
C LEU A 318 -6.95 -4.69 -8.05
N ALA A 319 -6.94 -3.41 -8.44
CA ALA A 319 -8.01 -2.46 -8.15
C ALA A 319 -9.33 -2.85 -8.83
N PHE A 320 -9.27 -3.34 -10.06
CA PHE A 320 -10.44 -3.86 -10.76
C PHE A 320 -11.02 -5.08 -10.02
N VAL A 321 -10.21 -6.07 -9.64
CA VAL A 321 -10.70 -7.27 -8.93
C VAL A 321 -11.31 -6.91 -7.59
N LEU A 322 -10.61 -6.15 -6.75
CA LEU A 322 -11.15 -5.72 -5.45
C LEU A 322 -12.38 -4.82 -5.59
N GLY A 323 -12.40 -3.97 -6.62
CA GLY A 323 -13.54 -3.10 -6.94
C GLY A 323 -14.75 -3.87 -7.46
N HIS A 324 -14.54 -4.95 -8.22
CA HIS A 324 -15.58 -5.86 -8.68
C HIS A 324 -16.27 -6.54 -7.49
N GLU A 325 -15.49 -7.10 -6.56
CA GLU A 325 -16.05 -7.69 -5.33
C GLU A 325 -16.80 -6.67 -4.47
N LEU A 326 -16.22 -5.47 -4.32
CA LEU A 326 -16.92 -4.39 -3.62
C LEU A 326 -18.20 -3.97 -4.35
N GLY A 327 -18.24 -4.12 -5.67
CA GLY A 327 -19.43 -3.96 -6.51
C GLY A 327 -20.60 -4.83 -6.05
N HIS A 328 -20.37 -6.11 -5.72
CA HIS A 328 -21.43 -6.99 -5.19
C HIS A 328 -22.01 -6.51 -3.86
N ILE A 329 -21.17 -5.92 -3.00
CA ILE A 329 -21.63 -5.30 -1.77
C ILE A 329 -22.45 -4.04 -2.07
N ILE A 330 -21.99 -3.20 -3.00
CA ILE A 330 -22.72 -1.98 -3.41
C ILE A 330 -24.08 -2.31 -4.01
N GLN A 331 -24.17 -3.33 -4.87
CA GLN A 331 -25.43 -3.81 -5.46
C GLN A 331 -26.44 -4.19 -4.37
N THR A 332 -25.96 -4.92 -3.36
CA THR A 332 -26.79 -5.34 -2.22
C THR A 332 -27.22 -4.13 -1.39
N ALA A 333 -26.29 -3.24 -1.05
CA ALA A 333 -26.56 -2.05 -0.24
C ALA A 333 -27.51 -1.06 -0.94
N SER A 334 -27.40 -0.95 -2.26
CA SER A 334 -28.22 -0.05 -3.08
C SER A 334 -29.56 -0.68 -3.50
N GLY A 335 -29.72 -2.00 -3.33
CA GLY A 335 -30.93 -2.74 -3.70
C GLY A 335 -31.18 -2.84 -5.20
N GLY A 336 -30.14 -2.73 -6.03
CA GLY A 336 -30.28 -2.71 -7.49
C GLY A 336 -28.96 -2.72 -8.25
N LEU A 337 -29.07 -2.80 -9.58
CA LEU A 337 -27.97 -2.76 -10.54
C LEU A 337 -27.97 -1.40 -11.27
N GLN A 338 -26.80 -0.92 -11.70
CA GLN A 338 -26.62 0.44 -12.26
C GLN A 338 -26.18 0.45 -13.73
N PHE A 339 -25.25 -0.41 -14.11
CA PHE A 339 -24.58 -0.47 -15.41
C PHE A 339 -25.11 -1.59 -16.30
N SER A 340 -25.56 -2.69 -15.70
CA SER A 340 -26.04 -3.85 -16.45
C SER A 340 -27.19 -4.55 -15.75
N SER A 341 -28.04 -5.25 -16.50
CA SER A 341 -29.02 -6.18 -15.93
C SER A 341 -28.42 -7.53 -15.51
N ASN A 342 -27.16 -7.78 -15.90
CA ASN A 342 -26.39 -8.93 -15.45
C ASN A 342 -25.51 -8.52 -14.27
N THR A 343 -25.64 -9.22 -13.14
CA THR A 343 -24.95 -8.91 -11.87
C THR A 343 -23.43 -8.81 -12.01
N GLU A 344 -22.81 -9.71 -12.78
CA GLU A 344 -21.36 -9.76 -12.98
C GLU A 344 -20.84 -8.61 -13.83
N ARG A 345 -21.55 -8.32 -14.92
CA ARG A 345 -21.22 -7.18 -15.79
C ARG A 345 -21.48 -5.84 -15.10
N ASP A 346 -22.43 -5.82 -14.17
CA ASP A 346 -22.70 -4.66 -13.34
C ASP A 346 -21.57 -4.46 -12.30
N ALA A 347 -21.10 -5.55 -11.69
CA ALA A 347 -19.94 -5.54 -10.80
C ALA A 347 -18.65 -5.16 -11.54
N ASP A 348 -18.49 -5.55 -12.82
CA ASP A 348 -17.42 -5.02 -13.69
C ASP A 348 -17.50 -3.50 -13.84
N GLY A 349 -18.71 -2.96 -14.03
CA GLY A 349 -18.94 -1.52 -14.06
C GLY A 349 -18.47 -0.82 -12.79
N TYR A 350 -18.80 -1.38 -11.61
CA TYR A 350 -18.30 -0.89 -10.33
C TYR A 350 -16.76 -1.01 -10.23
N GLY A 351 -16.19 -2.16 -10.61
CA GLY A 351 -14.73 -2.36 -10.60
C GLY A 351 -13.99 -1.32 -11.43
N LEU A 352 -14.48 -1.04 -12.65
CA LEU A 352 -13.93 -0.02 -13.53
C LEU A 352 -14.08 1.40 -12.95
N GLN A 353 -15.26 1.74 -12.43
CA GLN A 353 -15.52 3.07 -11.88
C GLN A 353 -14.71 3.33 -10.60
N LEU A 354 -14.63 2.35 -9.70
CA LEU A 354 -13.89 2.47 -8.46
C LEU A 354 -12.39 2.53 -8.70
N ALA A 355 -11.86 1.72 -9.63
CA ALA A 355 -10.47 1.81 -10.06
C ALA A 355 -10.16 3.23 -10.60
N LEU A 356 -11.02 3.74 -11.50
CA LEU A 356 -10.87 5.08 -12.06
C LEU A 356 -10.88 6.18 -10.99
N GLY A 357 -11.84 6.14 -10.07
CA GLY A 357 -11.92 7.11 -8.95
C GLY A 357 -10.71 7.03 -8.02
N ALA A 358 -10.15 5.83 -7.84
CA ALA A 358 -8.93 5.59 -7.07
C ALA A 358 -7.65 6.01 -7.82
N GLY A 359 -7.76 6.56 -9.02
CA GLY A 359 -6.62 6.96 -9.86
C GLY A 359 -5.90 5.80 -10.53
N TYR A 360 -6.50 4.61 -10.55
CA TYR A 360 -6.02 3.44 -11.27
C TYR A 360 -6.56 3.40 -12.70
N ASP A 361 -5.86 2.67 -13.57
CA ASP A 361 -6.24 2.53 -14.97
C ASP A 361 -7.36 1.49 -15.12
N PRO A 362 -8.58 1.87 -15.54
CA PRO A 362 -9.66 0.91 -15.73
C PRO A 362 -9.37 -0.12 -16.83
N TYR A 363 -8.44 0.14 -17.77
CA TYR A 363 -7.98 -0.89 -18.70
C TYR A 363 -7.27 -2.06 -18.00
N GLY A 364 -6.85 -1.88 -16.75
CA GLY A 364 -6.40 -2.96 -15.87
C GLY A 364 -7.44 -4.07 -15.69
N GLY A 365 -8.74 -3.79 -15.84
CA GLY A 365 -9.75 -4.86 -15.83
C GLY A 365 -9.57 -5.87 -16.96
N GLY A 366 -9.19 -5.42 -18.16
CA GLY A 366 -8.87 -6.32 -19.27
C GLY A 366 -7.62 -7.16 -18.98
N GLY A 367 -6.59 -6.57 -18.38
CA GLY A 367 -5.37 -7.27 -17.97
C GLY A 367 -5.64 -8.37 -16.94
N ALA A 368 -6.41 -8.04 -15.89
CA ALA A 368 -6.82 -8.99 -14.85
C ALA A 368 -7.59 -10.18 -15.45
N LEU A 369 -8.63 -9.91 -16.25
CA LEU A 369 -9.44 -10.96 -16.88
C LEU A 369 -8.62 -11.83 -17.84
N ALA A 370 -7.69 -11.23 -18.60
CA ALA A 370 -6.82 -11.99 -19.49
C ALA A 370 -5.83 -12.89 -18.75
N LYS A 371 -5.24 -12.41 -17.64
CA LYS A 371 -4.35 -13.23 -16.79
C LYS A 371 -5.12 -14.37 -16.10
N LEU A 372 -6.35 -14.11 -15.66
CA LEU A 372 -7.23 -15.16 -15.13
C LEU A 372 -7.55 -16.22 -16.18
N ALA A 373 -7.89 -15.80 -17.40
CA ALA A 373 -8.11 -16.70 -18.53
C ALA A 373 -6.85 -17.50 -18.93
N MET A 374 -5.66 -16.89 -18.79
CA MET A 374 -4.39 -17.58 -19.02
C MET A 374 -4.11 -18.62 -17.92
N ALA A 375 -4.27 -18.24 -16.65
CA ALA A 375 -4.03 -19.11 -15.49
C ALA A 375 -5.03 -20.28 -15.43
N SER A 376 -6.24 -20.11 -15.96
CA SER A 376 -7.25 -21.16 -16.10
C SER A 376 -6.96 -22.16 -17.24
N SER A 377 -5.82 -22.04 -17.94
CA SER A 377 -5.33 -22.97 -18.97
C SER A 377 -6.19 -23.14 -20.23
N THR A 378 -6.92 -22.10 -20.69
CA THR A 378 -7.77 -22.23 -21.88
C THR A 378 -7.52 -21.13 -22.93
N PRO A 379 -6.68 -21.38 -23.96
CA PRO A 379 -6.59 -20.49 -25.11
C PRO A 379 -7.78 -20.60 -26.08
N THR A 380 -8.60 -21.68 -26.01
CA THR A 380 -9.81 -21.89 -26.83
C THR A 380 -10.69 -23.05 -26.32
N LEU A 381 -11.98 -22.78 -26.08
CA LEU A 381 -13.21 -23.59 -26.22
C LEU A 381 -13.39 -25.06 -25.77
N ILE A 382 -12.44 -25.82 -25.19
CA ILE A 382 -12.75 -27.26 -24.88
C ILE A 382 -12.10 -27.83 -23.60
N ASN A 383 -12.06 -27.10 -22.49
CA ASN A 383 -11.78 -27.75 -21.20
C ASN A 383 -12.56 -27.13 -20.01
N PRO A 384 -13.61 -27.79 -19.51
CA PRO A 384 -14.49 -27.28 -18.46
C PRO A 384 -13.91 -27.37 -17.03
N GLY A 385 -12.59 -27.45 -16.88
CA GLY A 385 -11.92 -27.66 -15.59
C GLY A 385 -11.72 -26.41 -14.72
N PHE A 386 -11.76 -25.21 -15.32
CA PHE A 386 -11.60 -23.94 -14.59
C PHE A 386 -12.77 -22.96 -14.78
N ASP A 387 -13.55 -23.07 -15.87
CA ASP A 387 -14.89 -22.46 -15.97
C ASP A 387 -15.88 -23.10 -14.97
N ASN A 388 -15.50 -24.22 -14.35
CA ASN A 388 -16.20 -24.81 -13.22
C ASN A 388 -15.30 -24.77 -11.97
N ILE A 389 -15.37 -23.69 -11.19
CA ILE A 389 -15.26 -23.81 -9.73
C ILE A 389 -16.56 -24.49 -9.23
N GLN A 390 -16.84 -25.70 -9.71
CA GLN A 390 -17.75 -26.63 -9.07
C GLN A 390 -16.90 -27.70 -8.37
N ALA A 391 -16.62 -27.43 -7.11
CA ALA A 391 -16.49 -28.48 -6.12
C ALA A 391 -17.25 -28.05 -4.85
N ASN A 392 -18.58 -27.93 -4.99
CA ASN A 392 -19.62 -28.34 -4.01
C ASN A 392 -20.98 -27.64 -4.16
N LEU A 393 -21.20 -26.64 -5.04
CA LEU A 393 -22.45 -25.85 -5.05
C LEU A 393 -23.05 -25.43 -6.42
N GLY A 394 -22.78 -26.11 -7.54
CA GLY A 394 -23.77 -26.07 -8.63
C GLY A 394 -23.75 -24.91 -9.64
N THR A 395 -23.02 -23.80 -9.44
CA THR A 395 -22.94 -22.69 -10.41
C THR A 395 -21.62 -21.92 -10.27
N ASP A 396 -20.87 -21.70 -11.35
CA ASP A 396 -19.87 -20.61 -11.39
C ASP A 396 -20.64 -19.28 -11.31
N PRO A 397 -20.48 -18.47 -10.24
CA PRO A 397 -21.21 -17.23 -10.08
C PRO A 397 -20.78 -16.16 -11.10
N HIS A 398 -19.54 -16.22 -11.60
CA HIS A 398 -18.89 -15.08 -12.26
C HIS A 398 -18.86 -15.14 -13.80
N SER A 399 -19.33 -16.26 -14.39
CA SER A 399 -19.37 -16.56 -15.83
C SER A 399 -18.00 -16.61 -16.53
N SER A 400 -17.97 -17.01 -17.82
CA SER A 400 -16.76 -17.09 -18.65
C SER A 400 -15.99 -15.77 -18.67
N PHE A 401 -14.74 -15.79 -18.17
CA PHE A 401 -13.84 -14.64 -18.22
C PHE A 401 -13.60 -14.13 -19.65
N LEU A 402 -13.68 -15.01 -20.65
CA LEU A 402 -13.56 -14.63 -22.07
C LEU A 402 -14.77 -13.81 -22.54
N ASP A 403 -15.98 -14.14 -22.08
CA ASP A 403 -17.17 -13.37 -22.42
C ASP A 403 -17.12 -11.98 -21.78
N ARG A 404 -16.66 -11.91 -20.52
CA ARG A 404 -16.46 -10.63 -19.81
C ARG A 404 -15.35 -9.79 -20.45
N LEU A 405 -14.22 -10.40 -20.83
CA LEU A 405 -13.15 -9.73 -21.57
C LEU A 405 -13.65 -9.22 -22.93
N GLY A 406 -14.50 -9.98 -23.61
CA GLY A 406 -15.12 -9.57 -24.88
C GLY A 406 -16.07 -8.37 -24.77
N VAL A 407 -16.56 -8.06 -23.56
CA VAL A 407 -17.48 -6.93 -23.31
C VAL A 407 -16.92 -5.83 -22.40
N ILE A 408 -15.71 -5.98 -21.85
CA ILE A 408 -15.14 -5.03 -20.87
C ILE A 408 -14.98 -3.63 -21.45
N PHE A 409 -14.74 -3.53 -22.76
CA PHE A 409 -14.70 -2.27 -23.49
C PHE A 409 -16.04 -1.55 -23.44
N GLN A 410 -17.15 -2.26 -23.71
CA GLN A 410 -18.51 -1.73 -23.63
C GLN A 410 -18.88 -1.39 -22.19
N SER A 411 -18.44 -2.18 -21.20
CA SER A 411 -18.62 -1.85 -19.79
C SER A 411 -17.97 -0.52 -19.43
N LEU A 412 -16.73 -0.26 -19.89
CA LEU A 412 -16.06 1.02 -19.67
C LEU A 412 -16.78 2.18 -20.39
N GLN A 413 -17.31 1.96 -21.59
CA GLN A 413 -18.17 2.95 -22.26
C GLN A 413 -19.40 3.28 -21.40
N SER A 414 -20.11 2.27 -20.89
CA SER A 414 -21.27 2.46 -20.02
C SER A 414 -20.92 3.25 -18.75
N VAL A 415 -19.78 2.96 -18.11
CA VAL A 415 -19.29 3.70 -16.94
C VAL A 415 -19.10 5.18 -17.25
N CYS A 416 -18.48 5.51 -18.38
CA CYS A 416 -18.20 6.89 -18.76
C CYS A 416 -19.38 7.64 -19.40
N LEU A 417 -20.42 6.93 -19.86
CA LEU A 417 -21.64 7.56 -20.35
C LEU A 417 -22.51 8.14 -19.22
N LEU A 418 -22.36 7.64 -18.00
CA LEU A 418 -23.07 8.19 -16.85
C LEU A 418 -22.67 9.65 -16.59
N PRO A 419 -23.63 10.60 -16.51
CA PRO A 419 -23.33 12.02 -16.38
C PRO A 419 -22.38 12.36 -15.23
N GLN A 420 -22.51 11.67 -14.09
CA GLN A 420 -21.65 11.86 -12.92
C GLN A 420 -20.19 11.43 -13.14
N ASN A 421 -19.91 10.56 -14.11
CA ASN A 421 -18.57 10.03 -14.39
C ASN A 421 -17.89 10.72 -15.58
N GLN A 422 -18.63 11.46 -16.42
CA GLN A 422 -18.08 12.06 -17.65
C GLN A 422 -16.88 12.99 -17.39
N ALA A 423 -16.97 13.83 -16.35
CA ALA A 423 -15.87 14.73 -15.98
C ALA A 423 -14.63 13.95 -15.51
N LEU A 424 -14.84 12.89 -14.72
CA LEU A 424 -13.77 12.02 -14.22
C LEU A 424 -13.08 11.28 -15.38
N CYS A 425 -13.86 10.63 -16.26
CA CYS A 425 -13.33 9.93 -17.43
C CYS A 425 -12.56 10.88 -18.36
N GLY A 426 -13.13 12.05 -18.68
CA GLY A 426 -12.49 13.02 -19.56
C GLY A 426 -11.19 13.58 -18.98
N MET A 427 -11.15 13.87 -17.67
CA MET A 427 -9.93 14.30 -17.00
C MET A 427 -8.87 13.20 -17.00
N TYR A 428 -9.25 11.96 -16.66
CA TYR A 428 -8.33 10.82 -16.70
C TYR A 428 -7.76 10.59 -18.10
N LYS A 429 -8.62 10.61 -19.14
CA LYS A 429 -8.19 10.52 -20.55
C LYS A 429 -7.16 11.58 -20.88
N ALA A 430 -7.42 12.84 -20.51
CA ALA A 430 -6.53 13.96 -20.80
C ALA A 430 -5.19 13.85 -20.07
N THR A 431 -5.15 13.25 -18.87
CA THR A 431 -3.94 13.14 -18.05
C THR A 431 -3.12 11.89 -18.37
N VAL A 432 -3.76 10.71 -18.43
CA VAL A 432 -3.07 9.41 -18.53
C VAL A 432 -3.01 8.90 -19.97
N HIS A 433 -4.09 9.12 -20.73
CA HIS A 433 -4.28 8.55 -22.08
C HIS A 433 -4.41 9.63 -23.16
N SER A 434 -3.62 10.70 -23.05
CA SER A 434 -3.73 11.89 -23.92
C SER A 434 -3.50 11.64 -25.42
N HIS A 435 -2.92 10.49 -25.75
CA HIS A 435 -2.62 10.07 -27.12
C HIS A 435 -3.52 8.91 -27.60
N PHE A 436 -4.54 8.53 -26.83
CA PHE A 436 -5.46 7.47 -27.24
C PHE A 436 -6.29 7.88 -28.46
N PRO A 437 -6.72 6.90 -29.27
CA PRO A 437 -7.72 7.14 -30.31
C PRO A 437 -8.95 7.86 -29.76
N LEU A 438 -9.50 8.81 -30.52
CA LEU A 438 -10.66 9.60 -30.09
C LEU A 438 -11.88 8.73 -29.70
N ASN A 439 -12.01 7.58 -30.34
CA ASN A 439 -13.09 6.61 -30.13
C ASN A 439 -12.79 5.56 -29.05
N ALA A 440 -11.58 5.54 -28.47
CA ALA A 440 -11.31 4.71 -27.31
C ALA A 440 -12.08 5.26 -26.10
N PRO A 441 -12.69 4.39 -25.26
CA PRO A 441 -13.41 4.80 -24.07
C PRO A 441 -12.48 5.48 -23.07
N LEU A 442 -13.09 6.28 -22.18
CA LEU A 442 -12.55 7.41 -21.39
C LEU A 442 -12.71 8.76 -22.09
#